data_AF-C7SLD6-F1
#
_entry.id   AF-C7SLD6-F1
#
_cell.length_a   1.000
_cell.length_b   1.000
_cell.length_c   1.000
_cell.angle_alpha   90.00
_cell.angle_beta   90.00
_cell.angle_gamma   90.00
#
_symmetry.space_group_name_H-M   'P 1'
#
loop_
_entity.id
_entity.type
_entity.pdbx_description
1 polymer ?
#
loop_
_entity_poly.entity_id
_entity_poly.type
_entity_poly.pdbx_seq_one_letter_code
_entity_poly.pdbx_strand_id
1 'polypeptide(L)' 'FRVLSLLNNQRDIVTGLVSNGRLEAADGEKILGLFLNTLPLRLELSGGLWSDLVKQAFDVERECLS' A
#
# COMPACT_ATOMS: atom_id res chain seq x y z
N PHE A 1 -0.49 -2.54 8.42
CA PHE A 1 -0.22 -3.95 8.76
C PHE A 1 -0.10 -4.24 10.27
N ARG A 2 0.90 -3.76 11.02
CA ARG A 2 1.14 -4.17 12.43
C ARG A 2 -0.02 -3.94 13.40
N VAL A 3 -0.59 -2.73 13.42
CA VAL A 3 -1.73 -2.42 14.32
C VAL A 3 -2.96 -3.24 13.95
N LEU A 4 -3.29 -3.35 12.66
CA LEU A 4 -4.39 -4.19 12.18
C LEU A 4 -4.20 -5.65 12.58
N SER A 5 -2.98 -6.17 12.50
CA SER A 5 -2.64 -7.51 12.96
C SER A 5 -2.91 -7.71 14.46
N LEU A 6 -2.51 -6.74 15.29
CA LEU A 6 -2.74 -6.78 16.74
C LEU A 6 -4.23 -6.72 17.10
N LEU A 7 -4.99 -5.82 16.46
CA LEU A 7 -6.42 -5.64 16.74
C LEU A 7 -7.25 -6.85 16.31
N ASN A 8 -6.85 -7.54 15.24
CA ASN A 8 -7.62 -8.65 14.67
C ASN A 8 -7.07 -10.04 15.06
N ASN A 9 -5.96 -10.10 15.82
CA ASN A 9 -5.24 -11.34 16.11
C ASN A 9 -4.97 -12.19 14.85
N GLN A 10 -4.65 -11.54 13.74
CA GLN A 10 -4.38 -12.18 12.45
C GLN A 10 -3.03 -11.71 11.90
N ARG A 11 -2.34 -12.60 11.19
CA ARG A 11 -1.05 -12.28 10.54
C ARG A 11 -1.18 -12.03 9.06
N ASP A 12 -2.22 -12.53 8.42
CA ASP A 12 -2.54 -12.23 7.03
C ASP A 12 -3.50 -11.04 6.99
N ILE A 13 -3.02 -9.90 6.52
CA ILE A 13 -3.74 -8.63 6.58
C ILE A 13 -3.91 -8.07 5.18
N VAL A 14 -5.17 -7.79 4.82
CA VAL A 14 -5.53 -6.99 3.65
C VAL A 14 -5.92 -5.59 4.12
N THR A 15 -5.36 -4.56 3.49
CA THR A 15 -5.74 -3.16 3.73
C THR A 15 -5.70 -2.34 2.43
N GLY A 16 -6.22 -1.12 2.45
CA GLY A 16 -6.23 -0.24 1.28
C GLY A 16 -5.01 0.69 1.25
N LEU A 17 -4.33 0.77 0.10
CA LEU A 17 -3.41 1.85 -0.23
C LEU A 17 -4.11 2.87 -1.13
N VAL A 18 -4.18 4.11 -0.69
CA VAL A 18 -4.66 5.21 -1.52
C VAL A 18 -3.53 5.63 -2.44
N SER A 19 -3.72 5.42 -3.75
CA SER A 19 -2.78 5.82 -4.80
C SER A 19 -3.40 6.90 -5.68
N ASN A 20 -2.56 7.79 -6.19
CA ASN A 20 -2.95 8.82 -7.14
C ASN A 20 -2.52 8.36 -8.54
N GLY A 21 -3.46 7.94 -9.37
CA GLY A 21 -3.22 7.49 -10.74
C GLY A 21 -2.99 8.63 -11.74
N ARG A 22 -2.54 9.80 -11.28
CA ARG A 22 -2.24 10.95 -12.15
C ARG A 22 -0.94 10.64 -12.90
N LEU A 23 -0.99 10.74 -14.23
CA LEU A 23 0.19 10.57 -15.07
C LEU A 23 1.23 11.64 -14.71
N GLU A 24 2.50 11.23 -14.53
CA GLU A 24 3.65 12.15 -14.43
C GLU A 24 4.00 12.78 -15.80
N ALA A 25 2.99 13.33 -16.47
CA ALA A 25 3.12 14.06 -17.73
C ALA A 25 3.06 15.57 -17.47
N ALA A 26 3.62 16.38 -18.39
CA ALA A 26 3.51 17.83 -18.33
C ALA A 26 2.03 18.26 -18.28
N ASP A 27 1.71 19.25 -17.43
CA ASP A 27 0.35 19.71 -17.12
C ASP A 27 -0.57 18.64 -16.51
N GLY A 28 0.01 17.51 -16.08
CA GLY A 28 -0.67 16.40 -15.46
C GLY A 28 -1.50 16.83 -14.26
N GLU A 29 -1.07 17.84 -13.49
CA GLU A 29 -1.72 18.50 -12.33
C GLU A 29 -2.94 19.38 -12.68
N LYS A 30 -3.06 19.82 -13.94
CA LYS A 30 -4.14 20.70 -14.41
C LYS A 30 -5.38 19.92 -14.88
N ILE A 31 -5.28 18.60 -14.96
CA ILE A 31 -6.40 17.74 -15.36
C ILE A 31 -7.41 17.62 -14.21
N LEU A 32 -8.67 17.97 -14.47
CA LEU A 32 -9.81 17.74 -13.57
C LEU A 32 -10.29 16.30 -13.73
N GLY A 33 -10.34 15.53 -12.64
CA GLY A 33 -10.78 14.14 -12.64
C GLY A 33 -10.58 13.43 -11.29
N LEU A 34 -11.20 12.27 -11.12
CA LEU A 34 -11.02 11.41 -9.94
C LEU A 34 -9.87 10.43 -10.20
N PHE A 35 -8.68 10.79 -9.70
CA PHE A 35 -7.46 9.98 -9.86
C PHE A 35 -7.12 9.16 -8.60
N LEU A 36 -7.95 9.24 -7.56
CA LEU A 36 -7.77 8.49 -6.32
C LEU A 36 -8.26 7.06 -6.51
N ASN A 37 -7.34 6.11 -6.36
CA ASN A 37 -7.63 4.69 -6.34
C ASN A 37 -7.29 4.13 -4.96
N THR A 38 -8.10 3.20 -4.46
CA THR A 38 -7.75 2.39 -3.30
C THR A 38 -7.39 1.00 -3.77
N LEU A 39 -6.12 0.64 -3.69
CA LEU A 39 -5.62 -0.68 -4.08
C LEU A 39 -5.59 -1.61 -2.87
N PRO A 40 -6.04 -2.87 -2.99
CA PRO A 40 -5.89 -3.84 -1.93
C PRO A 40 -4.42 -4.28 -1.83
N LEU A 41 -3.78 -4.00 -0.69
CA LEU A 41 -2.49 -4.58 -0.33
C LEU A 41 -2.71 -5.71 0.68
N ARG A 42 -2.21 -6.90 0.35
CA ARG A 42 -2.18 -8.05 1.25
C ARG A 42 -0.76 -8.33 1.69
N LEU A 43 -0.55 -8.53 2.99
CA LEU A 43 0.75 -8.89 3.55
C LEU A 43 0.58 -9.90 4.67
N GLU A 44 1.35 -10.99 4.61
CA GLU A 44 1.50 -11.95 5.71
C GLU A 44 2.67 -11.52 6.61
N LEU A 45 2.37 -11.14 7.85
CA LEU A 45 3.36 -10.65 8.80
C LEU A 45 4.23 -11.80 9.32
N SER A 46 5.51 -11.81 8.93
CA SER A 46 6.51 -12.78 9.41
C SER A 46 7.03 -12.51 10.83
N GLY A 47 6.66 -11.39 11.46
CA GLY A 47 7.29 -10.90 12.70
C GLY A 47 8.61 -10.18 12.43
N GLY A 48 9.45 -10.01 13.46
CA GLY A 48 10.76 -9.35 13.33
C GLY A 48 10.77 -7.86 13.69
N LEU A 49 11.79 -7.14 13.21
CA LEU A 49 12.00 -5.72 13.49
C LEU A 49 11.06 -4.87 12.63
N TRP A 50 10.81 -3.63 13.07
CA TRP A 50 10.01 -2.67 12.30
C TRP A 50 10.61 -2.37 10.92
N SER A 51 11.94 -2.37 10.81
CA SER A 51 12.64 -2.21 9.53
C SER A 51 12.30 -3.30 8.52
N ASP A 52 12.06 -4.53 8.99
CA ASP A 52 11.74 -5.66 8.14
C ASP A 52 10.32 -5.51 7.59
N LEU A 53 9.39 -5.08 8.44
CA LEU A 53 8.02 -4.78 8.05
C LEU A 53 7.95 -3.62 7.03
N VAL A 54 8.77 -2.59 7.19
CA VAL A 54 8.85 -1.47 6.23
C VAL A 54 9.30 -1.97 4.86
N LYS A 55 10.35 -2.81 4.81
CA LYS A 55 10.84 -3.40 3.55
C LYS A 55 9.78 -4.29 2.89
N GLN A 56 9.16 -5.19 3.65
CA GLN A 56 8.11 -6.07 3.13
C GLN A 56 6.92 -5.28 2.57
N ALA A 57 6.46 -4.24 3.29
CA ALA A 57 5.36 -3.41 2.81
C ALA A 57 5.71 -2.68 1.50
N PHE A 58 6.95 -2.20 1.38
CA PHE A 58 7.45 -1.55 0.17
C PHE A 58 7.56 -2.53 -1.02
N ASP A 59 8.02 -3.76 -0.78
CA ASP A 59 8.13 -4.77 -1.83
C ASP A 59 6.74 -5.15 -2.39
N VAL A 60 5.75 -5.36 -1.51
CA VAL A 60 4.36 -5.64 -1.91
C VAL A 60 3.74 -4.45 -2.66
N GLU A 61 4.00 -3.23 -2.24
CA GLU A 61 3.53 -2.01 -2.93
C GLU A 61 4.06 -1.94 -4.36
N ARG A 62 5.36 -2.22 -4.56
CA ARG A 62 5.97 -2.21 -5.90
C ARG A 62 5.39 -3.27 -6.81
N GLU A 63 5.14 -4.48 -6.30
CA GLU A 63 4.50 -5.55 -7.07
C GLU A 63 3.06 -5.20 -7.47
N CYS A 64 2.34 -4.43 -6.65
CA CYS A 64 0.97 -4.01 -6.94
C CYS A 64 0.88 -2.82 -7.92
N LEU A 65 1.95 -2.06 -8.08
CA LEU A 65 2.02 -0.85 -8.92
C LEU A 65 2.83 -1.03 -10.22
N SER A 66 3.47 -2.20 -10.42
CA SER A 66 4.14 -2.59 -11.67
C SER A 66 3.17 -3.19 -12.68
#